data_AF-A0AAW3JRC0-F1
#
_entry.id   AF-A0AAW3JRC0-F1
#
_cell.length_a   1.000
_cell.length_b   1.000
_cell.length_c   1.000
_cell.angle_alpha   90.00
_cell.angle_beta   90.00
_cell.angle_gamma   90.00
#
_symmetry.space_group_name_H-M   'P 1'
#
loop_
_entity.id
_entity.type
_entity.pdbx_description
1 polymer ?
#
loop_
_entity_poly.entity_id
_entity_poly.type
_entity_poly.pdbx_seq_one_letter_code
_entity_poly.pdbx_strand_id
1 'polypeptide(L)'
;MTEVRKVSEGTEAQYKSFQQTVSSTAQEIASTNKELINSSADFSRLGYSLEQAESLAKNTTLFVNVGDGIDITAATEDMITAMKAFDIKAEDSIKIVDNYNQIGNKFALSATDIGEAMKRSASALETGNSCLE
;
A
#
# COMPACT_ATOMS: atom_id res chain seq x y z
N MET A 1 0.57 -16.92 5.56
CA MET A 1 -0.36 -17.51 4.57
C MET A 1 -1.78 -17.66 5.08
N THR A 2 -2.01 -17.99 6.35
CA THR A 2 -3.36 -18.14 6.91
C THR A 2 -4.23 -16.90 6.70
N GLU A 3 -3.67 -15.70 6.89
CA GLU A 3 -4.43 -14.46 6.76
C GLU A 3 -4.91 -14.21 5.33
N VAL A 4 -4.03 -14.24 4.33
CA VAL A 4 -4.39 -14.12 2.91
C VAL A 4 -5.45 -15.16 2.51
N ARG A 5 -5.27 -16.43 2.90
CA ARG A 5 -6.23 -17.50 2.60
C ARG A 5 -7.63 -17.30 3.19
N LYS A 6 -7.77 -16.54 4.29
CA LYS A 6 -9.07 -16.24 4.89
C LYS A 6 -9.85 -15.18 4.11
N VAL A 7 -9.13 -14.34 3.36
CA VAL A 7 -9.68 -13.09 2.80
C VAL A 7 -9.60 -13.04 1.27
N SER A 8 -9.07 -14.09 0.64
CA SER A 8 -8.99 -14.24 -0.80
C SER A 8 -9.56 -15.58 -1.25
N GLU A 9 -10.11 -15.63 -2.46
CA GLU A 9 -10.49 -16.87 -3.12
C GLU A 9 -9.46 -17.21 -4.20
N GLY A 10 -8.75 -18.34 -4.04
CA GLY A 10 -7.66 -18.73 -4.92
C GLY A 10 -7.39 -20.23 -4.89
N THR A 11 -6.80 -20.74 -5.97
CA THR A 11 -6.38 -22.13 -6.08
C THR A 11 -5.09 -22.37 -5.29
N GLU A 12 -4.82 -23.64 -4.96
CA GLU A 12 -3.58 -24.01 -4.26
C GLU A 12 -2.32 -23.64 -5.07
N ALA A 13 -2.41 -23.69 -6.40
CA ALA A 13 -1.38 -23.23 -7.31
C ALA A 13 -1.13 -21.72 -7.20
N GLN A 14 -2.20 -20.91 -7.19
CA GLN A 14 -2.09 -19.46 -7.00
C GLN A 14 -1.49 -19.10 -5.64
N TYR A 15 -1.87 -19.80 -4.57
CA TYR A 15 -1.25 -19.57 -3.26
C TYR A 15 0.23 -19.93 -3.21
N LYS A 16 0.64 -20.97 -3.93
CA LYS A 16 2.05 -21.37 -4.03
C LYS A 16 2.85 -20.34 -4.82
N SER A 17 2.32 -19.87 -5.95
CA SER A 17 2.91 -18.77 -6.72
C SER A 17 3.03 -17.51 -5.88
N PHE A 18 1.95 -17.08 -5.22
CA PHE A 18 1.94 -15.94 -4.30
C PHE A 18 3.03 -16.07 -3.22
N GLN A 19 3.17 -17.23 -2.60
CA GLN A 19 4.19 -17.45 -1.57
C GLN A 19 5.62 -17.33 -2.13
N GLN A 20 5.86 -17.81 -3.36
CA GLN A 20 7.15 -17.65 -4.03
C GLN A 20 7.41 -16.19 -4.38
N THR A 21 6.43 -15.49 -4.92
CA THR A 21 6.60 -14.09 -5.31
C THR A 21 6.78 -13.18 -4.11
N VAL A 22 6.01 -13.40 -3.02
CA VAL A 22 6.22 -12.71 -1.74
C VAL A 22 7.66 -12.92 -1.26
N SER A 23 8.17 -14.15 -1.30
CA SER A 23 9.52 -14.43 -0.81
C SER A 23 10.60 -13.77 -1.67
N SER A 24 10.43 -13.75 -2.99
CA SER A 24 11.35 -13.07 -3.90
C SER A 24 11.28 -11.55 -3.72
N THR A 25 10.07 -11.01 -3.57
CA THR A 25 9.80 -9.59 -3.42
C THR A 25 10.36 -9.07 -2.10
N ALA A 26 10.14 -9.79 -1.00
CA ALA A 26 10.72 -9.48 0.31
C ALA A 26 12.24 -9.31 0.25
N GLN A 27 12.91 -10.21 -0.47
CA GLN A 27 14.36 -10.14 -0.68
C GLN A 27 14.77 -8.94 -1.55
N GLU A 28 14.04 -8.66 -2.62
CA GLU A 28 14.33 -7.56 -3.55
C GLU A 28 14.25 -6.19 -2.87
N ILE A 29 13.26 -5.99 -1.99
CA ILE A 29 12.95 -4.70 -1.38
C ILE A 29 13.30 -4.63 0.11
N ALA A 30 14.15 -5.54 0.60
CA ALA A 30 14.64 -5.57 1.98
C ALA A 30 13.53 -5.54 3.06
N SER A 31 12.45 -6.30 2.85
CA SER A 31 11.33 -6.45 3.80
C SER A 31 11.11 -7.92 4.18
N THR A 32 10.14 -8.22 5.04
CA THR A 32 9.85 -9.59 5.46
C THR A 32 8.62 -10.18 4.79
N ASN A 33 8.63 -11.52 4.61
CA ASN A 33 7.47 -12.24 4.09
C ASN A 33 6.20 -12.01 4.92
N LYS A 34 6.34 -11.83 6.24
CA LYS A 34 5.21 -11.61 7.15
C LYS A 34 4.52 -10.29 6.85
N GLU A 35 5.30 -9.24 6.63
CA GLU A 35 4.84 -7.90 6.32
C GLU A 35 4.08 -7.87 4.99
N LEU A 36 4.67 -8.41 3.92
CA LEU A 36 4.02 -8.52 2.61
C LEU A 36 2.74 -9.36 2.64
N ILE A 37 2.72 -10.47 3.38
CA ILE A 37 1.53 -11.31 3.54
C ILE A 37 0.41 -10.55 4.25
N ASN A 38 0.74 -9.80 5.30
CA ASN A 38 -0.25 -9.03 6.04
C ASN A 38 -0.83 -7.91 5.17
N SER A 39 0.03 -7.11 4.53
CA SER A 39 -0.39 -6.03 3.64
C SER A 39 -1.24 -6.57 2.46
N SER A 40 -0.84 -7.69 1.85
CA SER A 40 -1.65 -8.36 0.82
C SER A 40 -3.00 -8.85 1.35
N ALA A 41 -3.07 -9.30 2.60
CA ALA A 41 -4.34 -9.65 3.23
C ALA A 41 -5.23 -8.41 3.44
N ASP A 42 -4.65 -7.28 3.84
CA ASP A 42 -5.38 -6.01 4.00
C ASP A 42 -6.00 -5.57 2.67
N PHE A 43 -5.24 -5.61 1.57
CA PHE A 43 -5.77 -5.31 0.24
C PHE A 43 -6.81 -6.36 -0.22
N SER A 44 -6.58 -7.64 0.02
CA SER A 44 -7.58 -8.68 -0.32
C SER A 44 -8.90 -8.47 0.43
N ARG A 45 -8.86 -8.03 1.71
CA ARG A 45 -10.08 -7.67 2.47
C ARG A 45 -10.85 -6.50 1.87
N LEU A 46 -10.18 -5.62 1.13
CA LEU A 46 -10.82 -4.52 0.41
C LEU A 46 -11.44 -4.96 -0.93
N GLY A 47 -11.38 -6.25 -1.26
CA GLY A 47 -11.96 -6.83 -2.48
C GLY A 47 -11.01 -6.88 -3.67
N TYR A 48 -9.72 -6.58 -3.48
CA TYR A 48 -8.71 -6.73 -4.53
C TYR A 48 -8.40 -8.20 -4.78
N SER A 49 -8.12 -8.55 -6.03
CA SER A 49 -7.67 -9.91 -6.38
C SER A 49 -6.33 -10.22 -5.72
N LEU A 50 -5.98 -11.51 -5.58
CA LEU A 50 -4.71 -11.91 -4.99
C LEU A 50 -3.49 -11.28 -5.71
N GLU A 51 -3.54 -11.18 -7.03
CA GLU A 51 -2.50 -10.54 -7.86
C GLU A 51 -2.43 -9.02 -7.62
N GLN A 52 -3.58 -8.35 -7.53
CA GLN A 52 -3.63 -6.91 -7.23
C GLN A 52 -3.12 -6.63 -5.82
N ALA A 53 -3.55 -7.43 -4.85
CA ALA A 53 -3.13 -7.31 -3.46
C ALA A 53 -1.62 -7.51 -3.29
N GLU A 54 -1.03 -8.46 -4.03
CA GLU A 54 0.41 -8.68 -4.05
C GLU A 54 1.16 -7.46 -4.62
N SER A 55 0.69 -6.92 -5.75
CA SER A 55 1.28 -5.72 -6.36
C SER A 55 1.16 -4.50 -5.45
N LEU A 56 0.02 -4.34 -4.77
CA LEU A 56 -0.22 -3.26 -3.80
C LEU A 56 0.66 -3.40 -2.56
N ALA A 57 0.83 -4.61 -2.05
CA ALA A 57 1.75 -4.88 -0.95
C ALA A 57 3.19 -4.54 -1.33
N LYS A 58 3.64 -4.92 -2.54
CA LYS A 58 4.97 -4.55 -3.05
C LYS A 58 5.15 -3.03 -3.11
N ASN A 59 4.18 -2.31 -3.66
CA ASN A 59 4.25 -0.85 -3.78
C ASN A 59 4.24 -0.17 -2.40
N THR A 60 3.47 -0.71 -1.45
CA THR A 60 3.42 -0.24 -0.07
C THR A 60 4.75 -0.46 0.66
N THR A 61 5.41 -1.59 0.45
CA THR A 61 6.73 -1.80 1.01
C THR A 61 7.78 -0.88 0.39
N LEU A 62 7.67 -0.57 -0.90
CA LEU A 62 8.52 0.46 -1.51
C LEU A 62 8.25 1.84 -0.90
N PHE A 63 6.99 2.14 -0.59
CA PHE A 63 6.60 3.35 0.12
C PHE A 63 7.25 3.45 1.52
N VAL A 64 7.34 2.34 2.26
CA VAL A 64 8.11 2.27 3.52
C VAL A 64 9.58 2.58 3.30
N ASN A 65 10.20 2.02 2.26
CA ASN A 65 11.63 2.25 2.00
C ASN A 65 11.94 3.70 1.59
N VAL A 66 11.01 4.34 0.87
CA VAL A 66 11.08 5.77 0.56
C VAL A 66 10.79 6.60 1.80
N GLY A 67 9.96 6.08 2.70
CA GLY A 67 9.50 6.78 3.88
C GLY A 67 10.27 6.50 5.15
N ASP A 68 11.16 7.41 5.51
CA ASP A 68 12.00 7.31 6.70
C ASP A 68 11.16 7.08 7.97
N GLY A 69 11.25 5.88 8.55
CA GLY A 69 10.64 5.52 9.83
C GLY A 69 9.15 5.16 9.82
N ILE A 70 8.54 4.84 8.67
CA ILE A 70 7.14 4.37 8.61
C ILE A 70 7.08 2.84 8.66
N ASP A 71 6.32 2.28 9.60
CA ASP A 71 6.02 0.84 9.62
C ASP A 71 5.11 0.43 8.45
N ILE A 72 5.26 -0.79 7.94
CA ILE A 72 4.47 -1.26 6.79
C ILE A 72 2.95 -1.23 7.02
N THR A 73 2.51 -1.42 8.26
CA THR A 73 1.07 -1.36 8.59
C THR A 73 0.55 0.05 8.37
N ALA A 74 1.26 1.07 8.89
CA ALA A 74 0.90 2.46 8.70
C ALA A 74 0.99 2.88 7.23
N ALA A 75 2.05 2.45 6.52
CA ALA A 75 2.17 2.64 5.09
C ALA A 75 1.01 2.01 4.30
N THR A 76 0.54 0.84 4.71
CA THR A 76 -0.61 0.15 4.07
C THR A 76 -1.87 0.99 4.25
N GLU A 77 -2.13 1.47 5.45
CA GLU A 77 -3.29 2.34 5.73
C GLU A 77 -3.21 3.68 4.98
N ASP A 78 -2.03 4.30 4.92
CA ASP A 78 -1.80 5.56 4.22
C ASP A 78 -1.96 5.38 2.70
N MET A 79 -1.45 4.28 2.14
CA MET A 79 -1.64 3.90 0.74
C MET A 79 -3.12 3.71 0.42
N ILE A 80 -3.87 2.96 1.25
CA ILE A 80 -5.31 2.77 1.08
C ILE A 80 -6.06 4.10 1.14
N THR A 81 -5.69 4.97 2.08
CA THR A 81 -6.31 6.28 2.26
C THR A 81 -6.06 7.17 1.05
N ALA A 82 -4.82 7.23 0.57
CA ALA A 82 -4.45 7.99 -0.63
C ALA A 82 -5.17 7.44 -1.87
N MET A 83 -5.23 6.11 -2.03
CA MET A 83 -5.97 5.50 -3.14
C MET A 83 -7.44 5.89 -3.15
N LYS A 84 -8.09 5.89 -1.98
CA LYS A 84 -9.50 6.30 -1.86
C LYS A 84 -9.70 7.80 -2.06
N ALA A 85 -8.85 8.63 -1.46
CA ALA A 85 -8.98 10.08 -1.51
C ALA A 85 -8.76 10.64 -2.92
N PHE A 86 -7.84 10.04 -3.68
CA PHE A 86 -7.48 10.50 -5.02
C PHE A 86 -8.07 9.63 -6.15
N ASP A 87 -8.96 8.69 -5.82
CA ASP A 87 -9.55 7.71 -6.77
C ASP A 87 -8.48 6.98 -7.62
N ILE A 88 -7.37 6.60 -6.98
CA ILE A 88 -6.23 5.93 -7.64
C ILE A 88 -6.50 4.42 -7.66
N LYS A 89 -6.52 3.86 -8.87
CA LYS A 89 -6.66 2.42 -9.09
C LYS A 89 -5.45 1.65 -8.59
N ALA A 90 -5.64 0.37 -8.28
CA ALA A 90 -4.56 -0.51 -7.81
C ALA A 90 -3.35 -0.56 -8.77
N GLU A 91 -3.61 -0.60 -10.08
CA GLU A 91 -2.60 -0.53 -11.15
C GLU A 91 -1.76 0.75 -11.12
N ASP A 92 -2.34 1.84 -10.61
CA ASP A 92 -1.74 3.16 -10.54
C ASP A 92 -1.13 3.48 -9.16
N SER A 93 -1.20 2.56 -8.20
CA SER A 93 -0.69 2.76 -6.83
C SER A 93 0.80 3.11 -6.78
N ILE A 94 1.59 2.69 -7.77
CA ILE A 94 3.00 3.08 -7.89
C ILE A 94 3.19 4.60 -8.04
N LYS A 95 2.21 5.31 -8.60
CA LYS A 95 2.24 6.77 -8.73
C LYS A 95 2.25 7.45 -7.36
N ILE A 96 1.64 6.83 -6.34
CA ILE A 96 1.67 7.37 -4.97
C ILE A 96 3.12 7.35 -4.46
N VAL A 97 3.80 6.22 -4.64
CA VAL A 97 5.22 6.05 -4.25
C VAL A 97 6.13 7.03 -5.00
N ASP A 98 5.95 7.18 -6.31
CA ASP A 98 6.77 8.08 -7.13
C ASP A 98 6.58 9.55 -6.72
N ASN A 99 5.32 10.00 -6.56
CA ASN A 99 5.03 11.35 -6.09
C ASN A 99 5.64 11.61 -4.71
N TYR A 100 5.56 10.63 -3.81
CA TYR A 100 6.14 10.74 -2.48
C TYR A 100 7.67 10.86 -2.51
N ASN A 101 8.33 10.02 -3.31
CA ASN A 101 9.77 10.05 -3.49
C ASN A 101 10.22 11.37 -4.11
N GLN A 102 9.49 11.86 -5.12
CA GLN A 102 9.77 13.15 -5.74
C GLN A 102 9.61 14.32 -4.77
N ILE A 103 8.56 14.35 -3.95
CA ILE A 103 8.33 15.43 -2.98
C ILE A 103 9.37 15.34 -1.86
N GLY A 104 9.64 14.15 -1.32
CA GLY A 104 10.65 13.92 -0.29
C GLY A 104 12.04 14.36 -0.73
N ASN A 105 12.47 13.97 -1.93
CA ASN A 105 13.76 14.41 -2.49
C ASN A 105 13.80 15.91 -2.82
N LYS A 106 12.71 16.51 -3.32
CA LYS A 106 12.69 17.93 -3.71
C LYS A 106 12.63 18.89 -2.52
N PHE A 107 11.98 18.50 -1.43
CA PHE A 107 11.74 19.38 -0.30
C PHE A 107 12.52 19.00 0.96
N ALA A 108 13.32 17.92 0.92
CA ALA A 108 13.96 17.33 2.11
C ALA A 108 12.95 17.11 3.25
N LEU A 109 11.68 16.92 2.89
CA LEU A 109 10.58 16.67 3.82
C LEU A 109 10.57 15.19 4.13
N SER A 110 10.35 14.87 5.41
CA SER A 110 10.23 13.48 5.83
C SER A 110 8.95 12.92 5.22
N ALA A 111 8.95 11.62 4.91
CA ALA A 111 7.75 10.93 4.49
C ALA A 111 6.58 11.13 5.45
N THR A 112 6.85 11.26 6.74
CA THR A 112 5.84 11.57 7.75
C THR A 112 5.16 12.93 7.50
N ASP A 113 5.91 13.97 7.12
CA ASP A 113 5.38 15.32 6.85
C ASP A 113 4.46 15.33 5.62
N ILE A 114 4.86 14.60 4.57
CA ILE A 114 4.07 14.46 3.34
C ILE A 114 2.79 13.65 3.63
N GLY A 115 2.87 12.67 4.52
CA GLY A 115 1.76 11.80 4.90
C GLY A 115 0.73 12.53 5.74
N GLU A 116 1.18 13.36 6.67
CA GLU A 116 0.30 14.29 7.40
C GLU A 116 -0.34 15.31 6.45
N ALA A 117 0.41 15.87 5.50
CA ALA A 117 -0.14 16.82 4.53
C ALA A 117 -1.19 16.16 3.62
N MET A 118 -0.93 14.93 3.16
CA MET A 118 -1.90 14.14 2.41
C MET A 118 -3.11 13.78 3.25
N LYS A 119 -2.94 13.33 4.50
CA LYS A 119 -4.07 13.04 5.41
C LYS A 119 -4.93 14.28 5.63
N ARG A 120 -4.33 15.44 5.91
CA ARG A 120 -5.06 16.70 6.06
C ARG A 120 -5.80 17.08 4.78
N SER A 121 -5.18 16.88 3.62
CA SER A 121 -5.80 17.16 2.32
C SER A 121 -6.94 16.19 2.01
N ALA A 122 -6.76 14.90 2.29
CA ALA A 122 -7.77 13.86 2.15
C ALA A 122 -8.96 14.09 3.10
N SER A 123 -8.71 14.43 4.38
CA SER A 123 -9.76 14.79 5.33
C SER A 123 -10.51 16.05 4.90
N ALA A 124 -9.82 17.05 4.34
CA ALA A 124 -10.47 18.25 3.80
C ALA A 124 -11.31 17.92 2.56
N LEU A 125 -10.86 17.01 1.70
CA LEU A 125 -11.60 16.55 0.53
C LEU A 125 -12.82 15.71 0.92
N GLU A 126 -12.69 14.81 1.89
CA GLU A 126 -13.80 14.04 2.47
C GLU A 126 -14.85 14.97 3.09
N THR A 127 -14.42 15.96 3.88
CA THR A 127 -15.30 16.97 4.50
C THR A 127 -15.97 17.85 3.43
N GLY A 128 -15.23 18.23 2.38
CA GLY A 128 -15.77 19.01 1.27
C GLY A 128 -16.79 18.22 0.45
N ASN A 129 -16.57 16.91 0.27
CA ASN A 129 -17.48 16.02 -0.45
C ASN A 129 -18.75 15.71 0.36
N SER A 130 -18.66 15.70 1.70
CA SER A 130 -19.82 15.51 2.59
C SER A 130 -20.59 16.80 2.91
N CYS A 131 -20.10 17.97 2.51
CA CYS A 131 -20.82 19.26 2.56
C CYS A 131 -21.62 19.57 1.27
N LEU A 132 -21.48 18.74 0.23
CA LEU A 132 -22.17 18.88 -1.06
C LEU A 132 -23.42 17.98 -1.19
N GLU A 133 -23.79 17.24 -0.12
CA GLU A 133 -25.07 16.53 -0.01
C GLU A 133 -26.20 17.40 0.55
#